data_AF-A0A5D0RMG6-F1
#
_entry.id   AF-A0A5D0RMG6-F1
#
_cell.length_a   1.000
_cell.length_b   1.000
_cell.length_c   1.000
_cell.angle_alpha   90.00
_cell.angle_beta   90.00
_cell.angle_gamma   90.00
#
_symmetry.space_group_name_H-M   'P 1'
#
loop_
_entity.id
_entity.type
_entity.pdbx_description
1 polymer ?
#
loop_
_entity_poly.entity_id
_entity_poly.type
_entity_poly.pdbx_seq_one_letter_code
_entity_poly.pdbx_strand_id
1 'polypeptide(L)'
;MPLTFAAATDDSLPLFLVEKGGLAAVVDRLDPAQRAWVEASGFDAGLGDVLMVPGHAGDHALGLIGHGDDTARRRSRFGLAAARAKLPKATFHLVSDLDGPALEEAALGWLLAGYRFTRYHDAPAPKAQLVAPAGVVPARLEAIAAGEALTRDLINTPSSDMGPDELEAAARALAEDFGATVSVITGEALLSENLPMIHAVGRASTRTPRLIDLRWGDTGPTLTLVGKGVCFDTGGLNLKPAASMGLMKKDMGGAATVLGLARMIMALGLGLRLRVLIPAVENAVSGNAFRPSDILTSRKGLTVEINNTDAEGRLVLADALALADEETPDLVVSMATLTGAARVAVGPDLAPFYSTDETDATAVKSAAARVADPVWEMPFWPPYDALIEPGIADLDNAPSGGMAGSITAALFLRRFVTDTPRYMHFDIYGWQPKDAPARPKGGVGQGARALLAALPDLLPS
;
A
#
# COMPACT_ATOMS: atom_id res chain seq x y z
N MET A 1 0.70 -3.07 18.52
CA MET A 1 2.04 -3.52 18.96
C MET A 1 3.03 -3.21 17.85
N PRO A 2 4.24 -2.74 18.16
CA PRO A 2 5.25 -2.47 17.15
C PRO A 2 5.65 -3.77 16.43
N LEU A 3 5.85 -3.70 15.12
CA LEU A 3 6.29 -4.82 14.29
C LEU A 3 7.81 -4.85 14.26
N THR A 4 8.43 -5.26 15.36
CA THR A 4 9.89 -5.26 15.56
C THR A 4 10.45 -6.66 15.75
N PHE A 5 11.74 -6.82 15.49
CA PHE A 5 12.49 -8.00 15.87
C PHE A 5 12.74 -8.04 17.39
N ALA A 6 13.06 -9.21 17.91
CA ALA A 6 13.54 -9.35 19.28
C ALA A 6 15.00 -8.88 19.38
N ALA A 7 15.36 -8.42 20.59
CA ALA A 7 16.76 -8.22 20.93
C ALA A 7 17.53 -9.55 20.81
N ALA A 8 18.79 -9.48 20.39
CA ALA A 8 19.68 -10.64 20.38
C ALA A 8 19.81 -11.21 21.81
N THR A 9 19.73 -12.53 21.92
CA THR A 9 19.84 -13.25 23.19
C THR A 9 20.37 -14.66 22.94
N ASP A 10 21.20 -15.13 23.87
CA ASP A 10 21.74 -16.49 23.89
C ASP A 10 20.65 -17.53 24.20
N ASP A 11 19.52 -17.10 24.77
CA ASP A 11 18.35 -17.94 25.06
C ASP A 11 17.45 -18.20 23.84
N SER A 12 17.85 -17.71 22.65
CA SER A 12 17.07 -17.89 21.43
C SER A 12 17.21 -19.32 20.88
N LEU A 13 16.09 -19.93 20.50
CA LEU A 13 16.07 -21.28 19.94
C LEU A 13 16.41 -21.26 18.44
N PRO A 14 17.24 -22.19 17.95
CA PRO A 14 17.51 -22.29 16.52
C PRO A 14 16.24 -22.71 15.77
N LEU A 15 15.95 -22.00 14.69
CA LEU A 15 14.83 -22.24 13.79
C LEU A 15 15.38 -22.59 12.40
N PHE A 16 15.49 -23.89 12.12
CA PHE A 16 16.07 -24.38 10.87
C PHE A 16 15.06 -24.26 9.72
N LEU A 17 15.46 -23.57 8.67
CA LEU A 17 14.73 -23.57 7.41
C LEU A 17 15.04 -24.86 6.64
N VAL A 18 14.00 -25.59 6.25
CA VAL A 18 14.14 -26.88 5.56
C VAL A 18 13.44 -26.80 4.22
N GLU A 19 14.18 -26.95 3.12
CA GLU A 19 13.57 -27.13 1.80
C GLU A 19 12.95 -28.53 1.67
N LYS A 20 11.91 -28.66 0.84
CA LYS A 20 11.31 -29.96 0.56
C LYS A 20 12.36 -30.91 -0.05
N GLY A 21 12.53 -32.08 0.56
CA GLY A 21 13.60 -33.04 0.23
C GLY A 21 14.97 -32.74 0.87
N GLY A 22 15.13 -31.61 1.55
CA GLY A 22 16.36 -31.20 2.25
C GLY A 22 16.45 -31.64 3.71
N LEU A 23 15.46 -32.40 4.21
CA LEU A 23 15.36 -32.76 5.63
C LEU A 23 16.57 -33.55 6.15
N ALA A 24 17.14 -34.44 5.32
CA ALA A 24 18.27 -35.27 5.69
C ALA A 24 19.48 -34.44 6.17
N ALA A 25 19.80 -33.33 5.49
CA ALA A 25 20.94 -32.48 5.84
C ALA A 25 20.79 -31.78 7.21
N VAL A 26 19.54 -31.57 7.65
CA VAL A 26 19.25 -31.03 8.99
C VAL A 26 19.28 -32.14 10.02
N VAL A 27 18.65 -33.28 9.72
CA VAL A 27 18.60 -34.47 10.59
C VAL A 27 19.99 -35.03 10.91
N ASP A 28 20.96 -34.90 10.01
CA ASP A 28 22.34 -35.31 10.24
C ASP A 28 23.07 -34.49 11.32
N ARG A 29 22.55 -33.31 11.65
CA ARG A 29 23.08 -32.44 12.71
C ARG A 29 22.39 -32.68 14.07
N LEU A 30 21.34 -33.49 14.09
CA LEU A 30 20.53 -33.76 15.28
C LEU A 30 21.06 -34.99 16.02
N ASP A 31 20.82 -35.03 17.33
CA ASP A 31 21.09 -36.23 18.12
C ASP A 31 20.13 -37.39 17.74
N PRO A 32 20.45 -38.64 18.12
CA PRO A 32 19.62 -39.80 17.74
C PRO A 32 18.15 -39.73 18.19
N ALA A 33 17.86 -39.13 19.34
CA ALA A 33 16.48 -39.01 19.84
C ALA A 33 15.70 -37.95 19.06
N GLN A 34 16.35 -36.82 18.76
CA GLN A 34 15.80 -35.75 17.93
C GLN A 34 15.55 -36.23 16.49
N ARG A 35 16.47 -37.01 15.91
CA ARG A 35 16.30 -37.66 14.60
C ARG A 35 15.07 -38.56 14.58
N ALA A 36 14.97 -39.46 15.55
CA ALA A 36 13.82 -40.37 15.65
C ALA A 36 12.49 -39.60 15.81
N TRP A 37 12.50 -38.47 16.54
CA TRP A 37 11.34 -37.60 16.66
C TRP A 37 10.91 -36.98 15.34
N VAL A 38 11.87 -36.42 14.58
CA VAL A 38 11.60 -35.82 13.26
C VAL A 38 11.03 -36.88 12.31
N GLU A 39 11.63 -38.06 12.24
CA GLU A 39 11.14 -39.18 11.41
C GLU A 39 9.73 -39.63 11.82
N ALA A 40 9.49 -39.83 13.13
CA ALA A 40 8.19 -40.25 13.64
C ALA A 40 7.08 -39.19 13.45
N SER A 41 7.44 -37.91 13.37
CA SER A 41 6.48 -36.82 13.16
C SER A 41 5.89 -36.76 11.75
N GLY A 42 6.58 -37.34 10.76
CA GLY A 42 6.20 -37.24 9.35
C GLY A 42 6.34 -35.83 8.75
N PHE A 43 7.19 -34.97 9.32
CA PHE A 43 7.46 -33.64 8.79
C PHE A 43 8.08 -33.71 7.39
N ASP A 44 7.38 -33.16 6.39
CA ASP A 44 7.79 -33.18 4.97
C ASP A 44 8.25 -31.81 4.45
N ALA A 45 8.51 -30.86 5.36
CA ALA A 45 8.99 -29.52 5.05
C ALA A 45 8.12 -28.73 4.04
N GLY A 46 6.79 -28.91 4.09
CA GLY A 46 5.84 -28.10 3.32
C GLY A 46 5.94 -26.61 3.67
N LEU A 47 5.60 -25.73 2.72
CA LEU A 47 5.79 -24.28 2.89
C LEU A 47 4.98 -23.74 4.09
N GLY A 48 5.69 -23.22 5.09
CA GLY A 48 5.10 -22.70 6.32
C GLY A 48 4.72 -23.78 7.34
N ASP A 49 5.11 -25.04 7.14
CA ASP A 49 5.00 -26.08 8.16
C ASP A 49 5.98 -25.86 9.30
N VAL A 50 5.62 -26.35 10.48
CA VAL A 50 6.40 -26.19 11.70
C VAL A 50 6.49 -27.53 12.42
N LEU A 51 7.69 -27.91 12.84
CA LEU A 51 7.90 -28.98 13.80
C LEU A 51 8.79 -28.46 14.93
N MET A 52 8.28 -28.52 16.17
CA MET A 52 9.11 -28.31 17.34
C MET A 52 9.76 -29.63 17.75
N VAL A 53 11.06 -29.62 17.99
CA VAL A 53 11.83 -30.78 18.43
C VAL A 53 12.10 -30.63 19.94
N PRO A 54 11.74 -31.63 20.76
CA PRO A 54 11.90 -31.57 22.21
C PRO A 54 13.37 -31.65 22.62
N GLY A 55 13.71 -30.97 23.71
CA GLY A 55 14.94 -31.17 24.47
C GLY A 55 14.80 -32.32 25.47
N HIS A 56 15.91 -32.65 26.15
CA HIS A 56 15.95 -33.77 27.09
C HIS A 56 15.11 -33.55 28.35
N ALA A 57 14.77 -32.30 28.68
CA ALA A 57 13.98 -31.95 29.86
C ALA A 57 12.48 -31.77 29.56
N GLY A 58 12.04 -32.06 28.34
CA GLY A 58 10.66 -31.82 27.88
C GLY A 58 10.38 -30.36 27.46
N ASP A 59 11.43 -29.54 27.39
CA ASP A 59 11.46 -28.21 26.80
C ASP A 59 11.60 -28.25 25.27
N HIS A 60 11.62 -27.09 24.62
CA HIS A 60 11.89 -26.99 23.18
C HIS A 60 13.39 -26.81 22.96
N ALA A 61 14.03 -27.72 22.21
CA ALA A 61 15.43 -27.58 21.83
C ALA A 61 15.61 -26.73 20.57
N LEU A 62 14.76 -26.95 19.56
CA LEU A 62 14.81 -26.27 18.27
C LEU A 62 13.47 -26.35 17.53
N GLY A 63 13.33 -25.53 16.50
CA GLY A 63 12.21 -25.61 15.55
C GLY A 63 12.70 -25.89 14.13
N LEU A 64 11.89 -26.60 13.35
CA LEU A 64 12.02 -26.73 11.91
C LEU A 64 10.87 -25.95 11.24
N ILE A 65 11.20 -25.16 10.22
CA ILE A 65 10.20 -24.49 9.36
C ILE A 65 10.37 -24.95 7.92
N GLY A 66 9.27 -25.38 7.31
CA GLY A 66 9.29 -25.83 5.93
C GLY A 66 9.30 -24.68 4.93
N HIS A 67 10.22 -24.73 3.96
CA HIS A 67 10.36 -23.79 2.86
C HIS A 67 9.66 -24.29 1.57
N GLY A 68 9.03 -25.47 1.63
CA GLY A 68 8.35 -26.09 0.50
C GLY A 68 9.27 -26.33 -0.69
N ASP A 69 8.65 -26.54 -1.85
CA ASP A 69 9.34 -26.56 -3.15
C ASP A 69 9.13 -25.23 -3.91
N ASP A 70 9.83 -25.06 -5.03
CA ASP A 70 9.72 -23.87 -5.89
C ASP A 70 8.28 -23.61 -6.35
N THR A 71 7.49 -24.66 -6.60
CA THR A 71 6.10 -24.52 -7.03
C THR A 71 5.23 -23.92 -5.93
N ALA A 72 5.39 -24.37 -4.69
CA ALA A 72 4.68 -23.82 -3.54
C ALA A 72 5.05 -22.36 -3.30
N ARG A 73 6.35 -22.01 -3.39
CA ARG A 73 6.85 -20.64 -3.20
C ARG A 73 6.32 -19.66 -4.25
N ARG A 74 6.32 -20.05 -5.53
CA ARG A 74 5.76 -19.22 -6.62
C ARG A 74 4.27 -18.93 -6.48
N ARG A 75 3.51 -19.80 -5.80
CA ARG A 75 2.06 -19.68 -5.63
C ARG A 75 1.65 -18.91 -4.36
N SER A 76 2.60 -18.57 -3.49
CA SER A 76 2.31 -17.97 -2.18
C SER A 76 3.33 -16.92 -1.78
N ARG A 77 2.98 -15.65 -1.98
CA ARG A 77 3.76 -14.52 -1.43
C ARG A 77 3.83 -14.61 0.09
N PHE A 78 5.03 -14.42 0.63
CA PHE A 78 5.31 -14.54 2.06
C PHE A 78 4.90 -15.90 2.66
N GLY A 79 4.88 -16.98 1.87
CA GLY A 79 4.36 -18.28 2.32
C GLY A 79 5.00 -18.80 3.61
N LEU A 80 6.31 -18.55 3.81
CA LEU A 80 7.04 -18.92 5.02
C LEU A 80 6.46 -18.26 6.29
N ALA A 81 5.89 -17.06 6.17
CA ALA A 81 5.33 -16.31 7.30
C ALA A 81 4.14 -17.03 7.97
N ALA A 82 3.53 -18.02 7.29
CA ALA A 82 2.51 -18.88 7.88
C ALA A 82 3.03 -19.67 9.10
N ALA A 83 4.33 -19.95 9.16
CA ALA A 83 4.97 -20.65 10.26
C ALA A 83 4.83 -19.88 11.59
N ARG A 84 4.89 -18.55 11.55
CA ARG A 84 4.90 -17.71 12.77
C ARG A 84 3.69 -17.95 13.68
N ALA A 85 2.52 -18.19 13.10
CA ALA A 85 1.29 -18.43 13.86
C ALA A 85 1.23 -19.83 14.50
N LYS A 86 2.02 -20.79 13.99
CA LYS A 86 2.08 -22.18 14.48
C LYS A 86 3.17 -22.38 15.54
N LEU A 87 4.14 -21.46 15.63
CA LEU A 87 5.25 -21.53 16.58
C LEU A 87 4.80 -21.19 18.02
N PRO A 88 5.38 -21.85 19.04
CA PRO A 88 5.09 -21.57 20.44
C PRO A 88 5.65 -20.20 20.87
N LYS A 89 5.30 -19.78 22.09
CA LYS A 89 5.92 -18.61 22.72
C LYS A 89 7.40 -18.90 23.01
N ALA A 90 8.28 -18.40 22.15
CA ALA A 90 9.72 -18.38 22.33
C ALA A 90 10.36 -17.31 21.44
N THR A 91 11.62 -17.01 21.70
CA THR A 91 12.47 -16.21 20.82
C THR A 91 13.29 -17.17 19.97
N PHE A 92 13.31 -16.93 18.66
CA PHE A 92 14.02 -17.76 17.70
C PHE A 92 15.14 -16.98 17.00
N HIS A 93 16.16 -17.69 16.52
CA HIS A 93 17.08 -17.20 15.50
C HIS A 93 17.03 -18.10 14.27
N LEU A 94 16.98 -17.52 13.08
CA LEU A 94 16.85 -18.26 11.83
C LEU A 94 18.17 -18.93 11.46
N VAL A 95 18.14 -20.24 11.21
CA VAL A 95 19.25 -20.99 10.63
C VAL A 95 18.87 -21.36 9.20
N SER A 96 19.44 -20.65 8.22
CA SER A 96 19.13 -20.82 6.80
C SER A 96 20.29 -20.37 5.92
N ASP A 97 20.32 -20.88 4.69
CA ASP A 97 21.20 -20.39 3.63
C ASP A 97 20.55 -19.28 2.77
N LEU A 98 19.41 -18.72 3.20
CA LEU A 98 18.80 -17.60 2.50
C LEU A 98 19.68 -16.35 2.61
N ASP A 99 19.79 -15.62 1.51
CA ASP A 99 20.46 -14.33 1.42
C ASP A 99 19.65 -13.33 0.60
N GLY A 100 20.14 -12.08 0.56
CA GLY A 100 19.61 -11.02 -0.28
C GLY A 100 18.08 -10.86 -0.24
N PRO A 101 17.41 -10.71 -1.40
CA PRO A 101 15.96 -10.54 -1.49
C PRO A 101 15.13 -11.65 -0.82
N ALA A 102 15.57 -12.90 -0.89
CA ALA A 102 14.82 -14.02 -0.31
C ALA A 102 14.84 -13.97 1.23
N LEU A 103 15.98 -13.63 1.82
CA LEU A 103 16.10 -13.42 3.26
C LEU A 103 15.27 -12.20 3.72
N GLU A 104 15.31 -11.10 2.96
CA GLU A 104 14.51 -9.91 3.27
C GLU A 104 13.00 -10.19 3.18
N GLU A 105 12.53 -10.95 2.18
CA GLU A 105 11.11 -11.34 2.07
C GLU A 105 10.69 -12.19 3.29
N ALA A 106 11.51 -13.18 3.67
CA ALA A 106 11.24 -14.02 4.83
C ALA A 106 11.15 -13.20 6.13
N ALA A 107 12.11 -12.30 6.35
CA ALA A 107 12.19 -11.46 7.54
C ALA A 107 11.04 -10.42 7.59
N LEU A 108 10.73 -9.76 6.47
CA LEU A 108 9.59 -8.84 6.39
C LEU A 108 8.26 -9.57 6.56
N GLY A 109 8.12 -10.74 5.91
CA GLY A 109 6.95 -11.60 6.07
C GLY A 109 6.71 -11.99 7.52
N TRP A 110 7.79 -12.31 8.25
CA TRP A 110 7.72 -12.54 9.70
C TRP A 110 7.11 -11.34 10.43
N LEU A 111 7.67 -10.13 10.24
CA LEU A 111 7.17 -8.92 10.89
C LEU A 111 5.68 -8.69 10.57
N LEU A 112 5.31 -8.71 9.30
CA LEU A 112 3.95 -8.46 8.82
C LEU A 112 2.93 -9.53 9.28
N ALA A 113 3.34 -10.78 9.51
CA ALA A 113 2.48 -11.80 10.12
C ALA A 113 2.06 -11.47 11.57
N GLY A 114 2.77 -10.55 12.23
CA GLY A 114 2.42 -10.01 13.54
C GLY A 114 1.31 -8.95 13.52
N TYR A 115 1.00 -8.37 12.36
CA TYR A 115 -0.01 -7.30 12.26
C TYR A 115 -1.40 -7.81 12.66
N ARG A 116 -2.08 -7.04 13.50
CA ARG A 116 -3.48 -7.26 13.92
C ARG A 116 -4.18 -5.91 14.03
N PHE A 117 -5.31 -5.78 13.35
CA PHE A 117 -6.18 -4.63 13.54
C PHE A 117 -7.02 -4.84 14.81
N THR A 118 -6.65 -4.17 15.90
CA THR A 118 -7.20 -4.40 17.25
C THR A 118 -8.03 -3.25 17.80
N ARG A 119 -8.31 -2.23 16.97
CA ARG A 119 -9.01 -1.00 17.38
C ARG A 119 -10.42 -1.26 17.96
N TYR A 120 -11.13 -2.28 17.48
CA TYR A 120 -12.52 -2.56 17.86
C TYR A 120 -12.72 -3.92 18.55
N HIS A 121 -11.73 -4.81 18.49
CA HIS A 121 -11.80 -6.13 19.07
C HIS A 121 -10.39 -6.69 19.29
N ASP A 122 -10.15 -7.25 20.46
CA ASP A 122 -8.86 -7.87 20.77
C ASP A 122 -8.60 -9.07 19.87
N ALA A 123 -7.40 -9.14 19.30
CA ALA A 123 -6.97 -10.27 18.49
C ALA A 123 -5.60 -10.74 18.96
N PRO A 124 -5.44 -12.03 19.34
CA PRO A 124 -4.15 -12.53 19.80
C PRO A 124 -3.11 -12.44 18.67
N ALA A 125 -2.00 -11.78 18.97
CA ALA A 125 -0.81 -11.78 18.12
C ALA A 125 -0.02 -13.08 18.31
N PRO A 126 0.72 -13.55 17.29
CA PRO A 126 1.66 -14.66 17.45
C PRO A 126 2.68 -14.33 18.54
N LYS A 127 2.88 -15.28 19.47
CA LYS A 127 3.79 -15.10 20.61
C LYS A 127 5.24 -15.41 20.28
N ALA A 128 5.50 -16.02 19.12
CA ALA A 128 6.84 -16.27 18.61
C ALA A 128 7.51 -14.95 18.21
N GLN A 129 8.74 -14.78 18.66
CA GLN A 129 9.61 -13.65 18.34
C GLN A 129 10.82 -14.13 17.54
N LEU A 130 11.43 -13.26 16.74
CA LEU A 130 12.58 -13.58 15.90
C LEU A 130 13.66 -12.53 16.14
N VAL A 131 14.87 -12.97 16.45
CA VAL A 131 16.08 -12.14 16.37
C VAL A 131 16.33 -11.87 14.89
N ALA A 132 16.59 -10.61 14.53
CA ALA A 132 16.82 -10.24 13.14
C ALA A 132 17.92 -11.13 12.51
N PRO A 133 17.66 -11.79 11.36
CA PRO A 133 18.65 -12.64 10.73
C PRO A 133 19.91 -11.86 10.33
N ALA A 134 21.08 -12.52 10.38
CA ALA A 134 22.32 -11.93 9.88
C ALA A 134 22.18 -11.58 8.39
N GLY A 135 22.63 -10.39 7.99
CA GLY A 135 22.47 -9.88 6.62
C GLY A 135 21.21 -9.03 6.39
N VAL A 136 20.28 -8.98 7.36
CA VAL A 136 19.15 -8.03 7.36
C VAL A 136 19.55 -6.75 8.10
N VAL A 137 19.09 -5.60 7.60
CA VAL A 137 19.14 -4.32 8.33
C VAL A 137 17.82 -4.15 9.08
N PRO A 138 17.76 -4.36 10.42
CA PRO A 138 16.50 -4.43 11.17
C PRO A 138 15.70 -3.13 11.04
N ALA A 139 16.35 -1.99 11.28
CA ALA A 139 15.73 -0.67 11.19
C ALA A 139 15.03 -0.42 9.85
N ARG A 140 15.60 -0.95 8.75
CA ARG A 140 15.00 -0.80 7.42
C ARG A 140 13.71 -1.61 7.28
N LEU A 141 13.72 -2.89 7.65
CA LEU A 141 12.52 -3.73 7.52
C LEU A 141 11.44 -3.34 8.53
N GLU A 142 11.81 -2.87 9.72
CA GLU A 142 10.87 -2.36 10.73
C GLU A 142 10.21 -1.06 10.27
N ALA A 143 10.94 -0.15 9.62
CA ALA A 143 10.37 1.04 9.01
C ALA A 143 9.35 0.68 7.91
N ILE A 144 9.68 -0.29 7.05
CA ILE A 144 8.77 -0.82 6.02
C ILE A 144 7.54 -1.45 6.66
N ALA A 145 7.70 -2.30 7.67
CA ALA A 145 6.59 -2.93 8.37
C ALA A 145 5.69 -1.90 9.07
N ALA A 146 6.24 -0.83 9.61
CA ALA A 146 5.49 0.26 10.23
C ALA A 146 4.68 1.08 9.21
N GLY A 147 5.24 1.38 8.03
CA GLY A 147 4.50 2.04 6.95
C GLY A 147 3.36 1.18 6.38
N GLU A 148 3.58 -0.13 6.25
CA GLU A 148 2.54 -1.11 5.91
C GLU A 148 1.45 -1.15 7.00
N ALA A 149 1.82 -1.20 8.28
CA ALA A 149 0.86 -1.20 9.38
C ALA A 149 0.01 0.07 9.39
N LEU A 150 0.61 1.26 9.22
CA LEU A 150 -0.11 2.52 9.09
C LEU A 150 -1.13 2.46 7.95
N THR A 151 -0.71 2.01 6.77
CA THR A 151 -1.59 1.89 5.59
C THR A 151 -2.79 0.99 5.90
N ARG A 152 -2.53 -0.16 6.53
CA ARG A 152 -3.57 -1.13 6.90
C ARG A 152 -4.51 -0.58 7.97
N ASP A 153 -4.00 0.09 9.00
CA ASP A 153 -4.80 0.64 10.09
C ASP A 153 -5.77 1.71 9.57
N LEU A 154 -5.27 2.62 8.72
CA LEU A 154 -6.10 3.69 8.13
C LEU A 154 -7.23 3.10 7.27
N ILE A 155 -6.92 2.16 6.36
CA ILE A 155 -7.93 1.51 5.50
C ILE A 155 -8.92 0.65 6.29
N ASN A 156 -8.46 -0.01 7.35
CA ASN A 156 -9.32 -0.90 8.15
C ASN A 156 -10.26 -0.13 9.06
N THR A 157 -9.93 1.10 9.43
CA THR A 157 -10.79 1.95 10.27
C THR A 157 -12.09 2.27 9.51
N PRO A 158 -13.28 1.93 10.07
CA PRO A 158 -14.56 2.33 9.50
C PRO A 158 -14.64 3.84 9.27
N SER A 159 -15.33 4.26 8.22
CA SER A 159 -15.39 5.68 7.85
C SER A 159 -16.00 6.57 8.94
N SER A 160 -16.87 6.04 9.81
CA SER A 160 -17.36 6.76 11.01
C SER A 160 -16.23 7.29 11.90
N ASP A 161 -15.09 6.60 11.91
CA ASP A 161 -13.91 6.88 12.73
C ASP A 161 -12.68 7.23 11.86
N MET A 162 -12.88 7.40 10.55
CA MET A 162 -11.85 7.72 9.55
C MET A 162 -12.46 8.54 8.41
N GLY A 163 -12.80 9.79 8.69
CA GLY A 163 -13.19 10.77 7.68
C GLY A 163 -12.09 11.76 7.36
N PRO A 164 -12.45 12.88 6.69
CA PRO A 164 -11.49 13.92 6.36
C PRO A 164 -10.73 14.48 7.58
N ASP A 165 -11.41 14.66 8.72
CA ASP A 165 -10.80 15.14 9.97
C ASP A 165 -9.79 14.15 10.55
N GLU A 166 -10.11 12.86 10.63
CA GLU A 166 -9.23 11.86 11.21
C GLU A 166 -8.08 11.48 10.26
N LEU A 167 -8.30 11.57 8.95
CA LEU A 167 -7.24 11.41 7.96
C LEU A 167 -6.23 12.57 8.05
N GLU A 168 -6.70 13.80 8.26
CA GLU A 168 -5.84 14.93 8.61
C GLU A 168 -5.09 14.69 9.92
N ALA A 169 -5.78 14.23 10.97
CA ALA A 169 -5.14 13.95 12.25
C ALA A 169 -4.03 12.89 12.11
N ALA A 170 -4.24 11.86 11.29
CA ALA A 170 -3.22 10.86 10.98
C ALA A 170 -2.00 11.46 10.27
N ALA A 171 -2.21 12.36 9.31
CA ALA A 171 -1.12 13.06 8.62
C ALA A 171 -0.34 13.98 9.57
N ARG A 172 -1.03 14.69 10.48
CA ARG A 172 -0.39 15.53 11.50
C ARG A 172 0.43 14.73 12.50
N ALA A 173 -0.11 13.61 12.99
CA ALA A 173 0.63 12.70 13.88
C ALA A 173 1.89 12.14 13.19
N LEU A 174 1.78 11.77 11.91
CA LEU A 174 2.93 11.35 11.12
C LEU A 174 3.95 12.49 10.98
N ALA A 175 3.50 13.72 10.78
CA ALA A 175 4.41 14.85 10.66
C ALA A 175 5.14 15.16 11.97
N GLU A 176 4.46 15.06 13.11
CA GLU A 176 5.06 15.22 14.43
C GLU A 176 6.15 14.17 14.69
N ASP A 177 5.90 12.90 14.35
CA ASP A 177 6.86 11.79 14.50
C ASP A 177 8.21 12.06 13.80
N PHE A 178 8.20 12.81 12.69
CA PHE A 178 9.36 12.97 11.79
C PHE A 178 9.80 14.43 11.57
N GLY A 179 9.20 15.39 12.29
CA GLY A 179 9.49 16.82 12.13
C GLY A 179 9.10 17.38 10.75
N ALA A 180 8.09 16.80 10.11
CA ALA A 180 7.50 17.34 8.89
C ALA A 180 6.54 18.51 9.21
N THR A 181 6.17 19.28 8.19
CA THR A 181 5.17 20.36 8.31
C THR A 181 3.87 19.95 7.63
N VAL A 182 2.72 20.40 8.16
CA VAL A 182 1.40 20.13 7.56
C VAL A 182 0.59 21.41 7.51
N SER A 183 0.13 21.76 6.31
CA SER A 183 -0.87 22.80 6.06
C SER A 183 -2.15 22.18 5.50
N VAL A 184 -3.30 22.82 5.74
CA VAL A 184 -4.61 22.27 5.36
C VAL A 184 -5.53 23.40 4.89
N ILE A 185 -6.18 23.18 3.73
CA ILE A 185 -7.21 24.06 3.18
C ILE A 185 -8.55 23.35 3.34
N THR A 186 -9.53 23.98 4.02
CA THR A 186 -10.76 23.31 4.47
C THR A 186 -12.02 24.04 4.03
N GLY A 187 -13.04 23.29 3.61
CA GLY A 187 -14.38 23.79 3.33
C GLY A 187 -14.38 24.86 2.23
N GLU A 188 -15.04 25.99 2.48
CA GLU A 188 -15.15 27.09 1.51
C GLU A 188 -13.80 27.70 1.11
N ALA A 189 -12.76 27.57 1.96
CA ALA A 189 -11.42 28.02 1.60
C ALA A 189 -10.86 27.29 0.38
N LEU A 190 -11.34 26.06 0.08
CA LEU A 190 -10.99 25.35 -1.15
C LEU A 190 -11.38 26.16 -2.39
N LEU A 191 -12.50 26.89 -2.38
CA LEU A 191 -12.90 27.73 -3.51
C LEU A 191 -11.99 28.95 -3.65
N SER A 192 -11.65 29.59 -2.53
CA SER A 192 -10.73 30.74 -2.51
C SER A 192 -9.32 30.37 -2.97
N GLU A 193 -8.87 29.17 -2.64
CA GLU A 193 -7.56 28.63 -3.03
C GLU A 193 -7.59 27.92 -4.39
N ASN A 194 -8.67 28.05 -5.19
CA ASN A 194 -8.82 27.44 -6.52
C ASN A 194 -8.66 25.90 -6.50
N LEU A 195 -9.42 25.24 -5.62
CA LEU A 195 -9.59 23.77 -5.51
C LEU A 195 -11.09 23.39 -5.65
N PRO A 196 -11.74 23.79 -6.75
CA PRO A 196 -13.19 23.70 -6.93
C PRO A 196 -13.74 22.27 -7.02
N MET A 197 -13.02 21.31 -7.59
CA MET A 197 -13.49 19.94 -7.73
C MET A 197 -13.39 19.16 -6.41
N ILE A 198 -12.38 19.45 -5.58
CA ILE A 198 -12.33 18.91 -4.20
C ILE A 198 -13.56 19.36 -3.42
N HIS A 199 -13.89 20.66 -3.50
CA HIS A 199 -15.09 21.21 -2.87
C HIS A 199 -16.37 20.57 -3.41
N ALA A 200 -16.54 20.54 -4.74
CA ALA A 200 -17.75 20.04 -5.39
C ALA A 200 -18.09 18.59 -5.02
N VAL A 201 -17.08 17.72 -4.95
CA VAL A 201 -17.27 16.31 -4.55
C VAL A 201 -17.64 16.21 -3.07
N GLY A 202 -16.93 16.91 -2.19
CA GLY A 202 -17.08 16.72 -0.75
C GLY A 202 -18.18 17.53 -0.08
N ARG A 203 -18.72 18.59 -0.72
CA ARG A 203 -19.69 19.51 -0.10
C ARG A 203 -21.01 18.86 0.35
N ALA A 204 -21.32 17.66 -0.14
CA ALA A 204 -22.54 16.95 0.19
C ALA A 204 -22.49 16.24 1.56
N SER A 205 -21.29 15.99 2.09
CA SER A 205 -21.13 15.38 3.41
C SER A 205 -21.27 16.43 4.52
N THR A 206 -21.69 15.98 5.70
CA THR A 206 -21.63 16.78 6.93
C THR A 206 -20.21 16.96 7.44
N ARG A 207 -19.24 16.24 6.87
CA ARG A 207 -17.82 16.28 7.25
C ARG A 207 -17.05 17.07 6.22
N THR A 208 -16.42 18.15 6.68
CA THR A 208 -15.92 19.19 5.79
C THR A 208 -14.76 18.68 4.91
N PRO A 209 -14.85 18.84 3.57
CA PRO A 209 -13.77 18.46 2.68
C PRO A 209 -12.53 19.32 2.88
N ARG A 210 -11.37 18.77 2.57
CA ARG A 210 -10.10 19.48 2.70
C ARG A 210 -9.01 18.96 1.77
N LEU A 211 -7.99 19.77 1.58
CA LEU A 211 -6.71 19.35 1.04
C LEU A 211 -5.66 19.39 2.15
N ILE A 212 -4.99 18.27 2.38
CA ILE A 212 -3.87 18.14 3.31
C ILE A 212 -2.57 18.22 2.50
N ASP A 213 -1.63 19.08 2.90
CA ASP A 213 -0.31 19.25 2.30
C ASP A 213 0.78 19.05 3.37
N LEU A 214 1.46 17.91 3.31
CA LEU A 214 2.57 17.54 4.19
C LEU A 214 3.90 17.73 3.46
N ARG A 215 4.90 18.34 4.12
CA ARG A 215 6.24 18.56 3.55
C ARG A 215 7.35 18.15 4.50
N TRP A 216 8.38 17.52 3.96
CA TRP A 216 9.56 17.05 4.70
C TRP A 216 10.83 17.10 3.85
N GLY A 217 11.98 17.33 4.49
CA GLY A 217 13.28 17.42 3.83
C GLY A 217 13.52 18.77 3.15
N ASP A 218 14.79 19.16 3.05
CA ASP A 218 15.24 20.47 2.57
C ASP A 218 16.30 20.38 1.45
N THR A 219 16.81 19.19 1.16
CA THR A 219 17.89 18.93 0.22
C THR A 219 17.57 17.75 -0.69
N GLY A 220 18.18 17.73 -1.88
CA GLY A 220 18.01 16.66 -2.87
C GLY A 220 16.83 16.84 -3.84
N PRO A 221 16.56 15.80 -4.65
CA PRO A 221 15.48 15.80 -5.64
C PRO A 221 14.11 15.95 -4.99
N THR A 222 13.14 16.46 -5.75
CA THR A 222 11.77 16.71 -5.33
C THR A 222 10.83 15.59 -5.73
N LEU A 223 10.12 15.05 -4.74
CA LEU A 223 9.11 14.02 -4.91
C LEU A 223 7.78 14.53 -4.38
N THR A 224 6.76 14.58 -5.23
CA THR A 224 5.38 14.81 -4.77
C THR A 224 4.55 13.53 -4.87
N LEU A 225 4.04 13.08 -3.74
CA LEU A 225 3.09 11.97 -3.65
C LEU A 225 1.66 12.52 -3.55
N VAL A 226 0.74 12.02 -4.36
CA VAL A 226 -0.67 12.44 -4.34
C VAL A 226 -1.59 11.25 -4.08
N GLY A 227 -2.33 11.26 -2.98
CA GLY A 227 -3.15 10.12 -2.57
C GLY A 227 -4.65 10.42 -2.57
N LYS A 228 -5.46 9.63 -3.30
CA LYS A 228 -6.94 9.73 -3.24
C LYS A 228 -7.42 9.53 -1.80
N GLY A 229 -8.05 10.56 -1.21
CA GLY A 229 -8.54 10.57 0.17
C GLY A 229 -10.06 10.51 0.30
N VAL A 230 -10.76 9.75 -0.54
CA VAL A 230 -12.23 9.59 -0.44
C VAL A 230 -12.53 8.64 0.73
N CYS A 231 -12.83 9.21 1.90
CA CYS A 231 -12.95 8.48 3.15
C CYS A 231 -14.17 7.54 3.18
N PHE A 232 -15.22 7.90 2.43
CA PHE A 232 -16.33 7.03 2.10
C PHE A 232 -16.93 7.44 0.77
N ASP A 233 -17.28 6.45 -0.04
CA ASP A 233 -17.82 6.65 -1.37
C ASP A 233 -19.18 5.95 -1.54
N THR A 234 -20.25 6.75 -1.57
CA THR A 234 -21.59 6.27 -1.88
C THR A 234 -21.84 6.17 -3.38
N GLY A 235 -20.97 6.79 -4.19
CA GLY A 235 -21.15 7.10 -5.61
C GLY A 235 -21.87 8.41 -5.88
N GLY A 236 -22.29 9.15 -4.85
CA GLY A 236 -23.09 10.35 -5.01
C GLY A 236 -24.47 10.02 -5.60
N LEU A 237 -25.01 10.89 -6.46
CA LEU A 237 -26.33 10.69 -7.06
C LEU A 237 -26.40 9.47 -8.00
N ASN A 238 -25.27 9.06 -8.60
CA ASN A 238 -25.08 7.75 -9.21
C ASN A 238 -24.80 6.69 -8.12
N LEU A 239 -25.77 6.46 -7.25
CA LEU A 239 -25.63 5.64 -6.05
C LEU A 239 -25.15 4.22 -6.34
N LYS A 240 -24.10 3.78 -5.64
CA LYS A 240 -23.60 2.41 -5.71
C LYS A 240 -24.64 1.40 -5.22
N PRO A 241 -24.73 0.21 -5.84
CA PRO A 241 -25.42 -0.93 -5.23
C PRO A 241 -24.78 -1.33 -3.90
N ALA A 242 -25.59 -1.84 -2.96
CA ALA A 242 -25.15 -2.18 -1.60
C ALA A 242 -23.89 -3.09 -1.55
N ALA A 243 -23.81 -4.08 -2.45
CA ALA A 243 -22.67 -5.00 -2.52
C ALA A 243 -21.34 -4.29 -2.88
N SER A 244 -21.40 -3.27 -3.75
CA SER A 244 -20.23 -2.47 -4.13
C SER A 244 -19.87 -1.45 -3.04
N MET A 245 -20.88 -0.91 -2.34
CA MET A 245 -20.70 0.10 -1.30
C MET A 245 -20.08 -0.47 -0.01
N GLY A 246 -20.32 -1.75 0.31
CA GLY A 246 -19.92 -2.35 1.59
C GLY A 246 -18.42 -2.33 1.91
N LEU A 247 -17.55 -2.10 0.91
CA LEU A 247 -16.09 -1.98 1.10
C LEU A 247 -15.58 -0.54 0.94
N MET A 248 -16.43 0.47 0.75
CA MET A 248 -16.01 1.82 0.36
C MET A 248 -15.34 2.64 1.47
N LYS A 249 -15.21 2.11 2.69
CA LYS A 249 -14.26 2.66 3.67
C LYS A 249 -12.80 2.63 3.17
N LYS A 250 -12.50 1.73 2.23
CA LYS A 250 -11.16 1.59 1.66
C LYS A 250 -10.83 2.64 0.60
N ASP A 251 -11.78 3.50 0.23
CA ASP A 251 -11.64 4.37 -0.94
C ASP A 251 -10.67 5.56 -0.74
N MET A 252 -10.17 5.66 0.50
CA MET A 252 -9.03 6.48 0.91
C MET A 252 -7.70 5.69 0.90
N GLY A 253 -7.68 4.50 0.28
CA GLY A 253 -6.52 3.61 0.24
C GLY A 253 -5.32 4.21 -0.50
N GLY A 254 -5.57 5.11 -1.46
CA GLY A 254 -4.54 5.92 -2.10
C GLY A 254 -3.81 6.82 -1.09
N ALA A 255 -4.58 7.61 -0.33
CA ALA A 255 -4.07 8.45 0.76
C ALA A 255 -3.32 7.63 1.82
N ALA A 256 -3.89 6.51 2.27
CA ALA A 256 -3.26 5.64 3.24
C ALA A 256 -1.90 5.10 2.75
N THR A 257 -1.83 4.71 1.49
CA THR A 257 -0.62 4.13 0.89
C THR A 257 0.48 5.18 0.71
N VAL A 258 0.15 6.41 0.29
CA VAL A 258 1.16 7.48 0.21
C VAL A 258 1.63 7.94 1.59
N LEU A 259 0.78 7.95 2.63
CA LEU A 259 1.20 8.20 4.01
C LEU A 259 2.09 7.06 4.53
N GLY A 260 1.78 5.81 4.20
CA GLY A 260 2.63 4.66 4.48
C GLY A 260 4.00 4.78 3.83
N LEU A 261 4.06 5.15 2.53
CA LEU A 261 5.31 5.38 1.81
C LEU A 261 6.09 6.57 2.40
N ALA A 262 5.42 7.69 2.69
CA ALA A 262 6.03 8.86 3.31
C ALA A 262 6.67 8.50 4.66
N ARG A 263 5.97 7.71 5.49
CA ARG A 263 6.53 7.18 6.75
C ARG A 263 7.81 6.39 6.50
N MET A 264 7.83 5.52 5.50
CA MET A 264 9.04 4.73 5.17
C MET A 264 10.19 5.64 4.72
N ILE A 265 9.92 6.61 3.84
CA ILE A 265 10.92 7.57 3.33
C ILE A 265 11.55 8.36 4.49
N MET A 266 10.72 8.93 5.36
CA MET A 266 11.18 9.75 6.49
C MET A 266 11.91 8.90 7.54
N ALA A 267 11.41 7.71 7.87
CA ALA A 267 12.05 6.80 8.82
C ALA A 267 13.41 6.28 8.34
N LEU A 268 13.60 6.15 7.03
CA LEU A 268 14.88 5.78 6.41
C LEU A 268 15.79 6.98 6.16
N GLY A 269 15.31 8.21 6.39
CA GLY A 269 16.09 9.44 6.21
C GLY A 269 16.59 9.62 4.77
N LEU A 270 15.78 9.29 3.77
CA LEU A 270 16.20 9.44 2.36
C LEU A 270 16.47 10.91 2.04
N GLY A 271 17.56 11.18 1.31
CA GLY A 271 17.99 12.53 0.93
C GLY A 271 17.15 13.13 -0.20
N LEU A 272 15.90 13.47 0.06
CA LEU A 272 14.98 14.09 -0.89
C LEU A 272 14.04 15.11 -0.22
N ARG A 273 13.44 15.97 -1.04
CA ARG A 273 12.38 16.91 -0.64
C ARG A 273 11.03 16.29 -0.95
N LEU A 274 10.35 15.82 0.09
CA LEU A 274 9.06 15.14 0.01
C LEU A 274 7.91 16.14 0.18
N ARG A 275 6.92 16.06 -0.72
CA ARG A 275 5.59 16.64 -0.54
C ARG A 275 4.53 15.55 -0.65
N VAL A 276 3.52 15.59 0.19
CA VAL A 276 2.37 14.67 0.14
C VAL A 276 1.08 15.48 0.10
N LEU A 277 0.29 15.29 -0.95
CA LEU A 277 -1.00 15.95 -1.16
C LEU A 277 -2.13 14.94 -1.06
N ILE A 278 -3.11 15.22 -0.19
CA ILE A 278 -4.27 14.35 0.03
C ILE A 278 -5.55 15.18 -0.05
N PRO A 279 -6.31 15.11 -1.15
CA PRO A 279 -7.67 15.62 -1.19
C PRO A 279 -8.58 14.67 -0.39
N ALA A 280 -8.96 15.09 0.82
CA ALA A 280 -9.74 14.30 1.76
C ALA A 280 -11.21 14.75 1.76
N VAL A 281 -12.11 13.84 1.34
CA VAL A 281 -13.54 14.11 1.16
C VAL A 281 -14.38 12.87 1.52
N GLU A 282 -15.70 13.05 1.59
CA GLU A 282 -16.65 11.93 1.42
C GLU A 282 -17.55 12.24 0.21
N ASN A 283 -17.77 11.25 -0.66
CA ASN A 283 -18.71 11.37 -1.77
C ASN A 283 -20.09 10.93 -1.31
N ALA A 284 -20.89 11.89 -0.85
CA ALA A 284 -22.15 11.66 -0.17
C ALA A 284 -23.37 12.05 -1.02
N VAL A 285 -24.54 11.55 -0.61
CA VAL A 285 -25.84 11.93 -1.18
C VAL A 285 -26.51 12.97 -0.29
N SER A 286 -26.76 14.16 -0.83
CA SER A 286 -27.48 15.23 -0.18
C SER A 286 -28.09 16.18 -1.22
N GLY A 287 -28.95 17.11 -0.80
CA GLY A 287 -29.61 18.07 -1.71
C GLY A 287 -28.64 19.00 -2.44
N ASN A 288 -27.45 19.21 -1.89
CA ASN A 288 -26.36 20.01 -2.47
C ASN A 288 -25.29 19.17 -3.19
N ALA A 289 -25.51 17.87 -3.43
CA ALA A 289 -24.60 17.06 -4.25
C ALA A 289 -24.43 17.64 -5.67
N PHE A 290 -23.24 17.47 -6.24
CA PHE A 290 -23.02 17.68 -7.68
C PHE A 290 -23.76 16.61 -8.49
N ARG A 291 -24.07 16.90 -9.75
CA ARG A 291 -25.04 16.14 -10.56
C ARG A 291 -24.42 15.65 -11.85
N PRO A 292 -24.97 14.56 -12.43
CA PRO A 292 -24.78 14.28 -13.85
C PRO A 292 -25.12 15.51 -14.70
N SER A 293 -24.34 15.73 -15.75
CA SER A 293 -24.37 16.89 -16.66
C SER A 293 -23.95 18.23 -16.05
N ASP A 294 -23.50 18.28 -14.79
CA ASP A 294 -22.77 19.45 -14.30
C ASP A 294 -21.45 19.58 -15.10
N ILE A 295 -21.02 20.82 -15.34
CA ILE A 295 -19.68 21.13 -15.85
C ILE A 295 -18.90 21.81 -14.73
N LEU A 296 -17.85 21.15 -14.26
CA LEU A 296 -16.97 21.67 -13.21
C LEU A 296 -15.72 22.30 -13.83
N THR A 297 -15.30 23.45 -13.33
CA THR A 297 -13.98 24.01 -13.64
C THR A 297 -12.95 23.40 -12.69
N SER A 298 -11.76 23.08 -13.20
CA SER A 298 -10.63 22.57 -12.41
C SER A 298 -9.63 23.67 -12.05
N ARG A 299 -8.74 23.38 -11.10
CA ARG A 299 -7.58 24.24 -10.78
C ARG A 299 -6.73 24.60 -12.02
N LYS A 300 -6.52 23.64 -12.93
CA LYS A 300 -5.74 23.81 -14.17
C LYS A 300 -6.49 24.66 -15.23
N GLY A 301 -7.73 25.06 -14.97
CA GLY A 301 -8.58 25.83 -15.88
C GLY A 301 -9.36 24.98 -16.89
N LEU A 302 -9.13 23.66 -16.92
CA LEU A 302 -9.92 22.72 -17.74
C LEU A 302 -11.33 22.57 -17.18
N THR A 303 -12.30 22.40 -18.07
CA THR A 303 -13.70 22.10 -17.77
C THR A 303 -13.98 20.60 -17.88
N VAL A 304 -14.75 20.06 -16.95
CA VAL A 304 -15.05 18.62 -16.84
C VAL A 304 -16.56 18.40 -16.81
N GLU A 305 -17.09 17.70 -17.81
CA GLU A 305 -18.47 17.21 -17.79
C GLU A 305 -18.57 15.99 -16.85
N ILE A 306 -19.58 16.03 -15.99
CA ILE A 306 -19.87 14.95 -15.05
C ILE A 306 -20.87 13.97 -15.67
N ASN A 307 -20.41 12.85 -16.19
CA ASN A 307 -21.30 11.78 -16.66
C ASN A 307 -21.60 10.72 -15.59
N ASN A 308 -20.76 10.63 -14.55
CA ASN A 308 -21.00 9.74 -13.42
C ASN A 308 -20.39 10.31 -12.13
N THR A 309 -21.21 10.57 -11.11
CA THR A 309 -20.75 11.05 -9.80
C THR A 309 -19.98 10.00 -9.00
N ASP A 310 -19.99 8.73 -9.45
CA ASP A 310 -19.19 7.60 -8.92
C ASP A 310 -17.76 7.54 -9.53
N ALA A 311 -17.43 8.51 -10.39
CA ALA A 311 -16.09 8.73 -10.90
C ALA A 311 -15.50 10.03 -10.29
N GLU A 312 -15.69 10.20 -8.99
CA GLU A 312 -15.28 11.36 -8.20
C GLU A 312 -13.79 11.40 -7.90
N GLY A 313 -13.16 10.23 -7.73
CA GLY A 313 -11.77 10.14 -7.28
C GLY A 313 -10.81 10.86 -8.22
N ARG A 314 -11.09 10.82 -9.53
CA ARG A 314 -10.28 11.52 -10.53
C ARG A 314 -10.47 13.03 -10.49
N LEU A 315 -11.64 13.51 -10.08
CA LEU A 315 -11.95 14.94 -9.95
C LEU A 315 -11.14 15.55 -8.79
N VAL A 316 -11.17 14.90 -7.63
CA VAL A 316 -10.43 15.40 -6.46
C VAL A 316 -8.92 15.30 -6.64
N LEU A 317 -8.45 14.26 -7.34
CA LEU A 317 -7.05 14.13 -7.72
C LEU A 317 -6.62 15.16 -8.75
N ALA A 318 -7.47 15.53 -9.71
CA ALA A 318 -7.12 16.49 -10.75
C ALA A 318 -6.72 17.86 -10.18
N ASP A 319 -7.45 18.37 -9.18
CA ASP A 319 -7.08 19.60 -8.48
C ASP A 319 -5.76 19.45 -7.69
N ALA A 320 -5.58 18.32 -6.99
CA ALA A 320 -4.37 18.06 -6.22
C ALA A 320 -3.14 17.85 -7.11
N LEU A 321 -3.30 17.22 -8.27
CA LEU A 321 -2.26 17.03 -9.28
C LEU A 321 -1.89 18.35 -9.95
N ALA A 322 -2.87 19.19 -10.29
CA ALA A 322 -2.59 20.52 -10.82
C ALA A 322 -1.78 21.36 -9.80
N LEU A 323 -2.10 21.28 -8.51
CA LEU A 323 -1.32 21.94 -7.46
C LEU A 323 0.09 21.35 -7.29
N ALA A 324 0.26 20.04 -7.49
CA ALA A 324 1.59 19.42 -7.51
C ALA A 324 2.41 19.92 -8.70
N ASP A 325 1.78 20.00 -9.87
CA ASP A 325 2.40 20.37 -11.14
C ASP A 325 2.92 21.81 -11.16
N GLU A 326 2.28 22.71 -10.40
CA GLU A 326 2.72 24.10 -10.23
C GLU A 326 4.14 24.25 -9.65
N GLU A 327 4.61 23.27 -8.87
CA GLU A 327 5.98 23.26 -8.35
C GLU A 327 6.97 22.53 -9.26
N THR A 328 6.50 21.91 -10.34
CA THR A 328 7.31 21.17 -11.33
C THR A 328 8.33 20.23 -10.67
N PRO A 329 7.92 19.33 -9.75
CA PRO A 329 8.86 18.46 -9.06
C PRO A 329 9.54 17.49 -10.02
N ASP A 330 10.66 16.90 -9.60
CA ASP A 330 11.41 15.92 -10.42
C ASP A 330 10.58 14.66 -10.69
N LEU A 331 9.65 14.31 -9.80
CA LEU A 331 8.69 13.22 -9.96
C LEU A 331 7.38 13.49 -9.22
N VAL A 332 6.24 13.31 -9.90
CA VAL A 332 4.91 13.16 -9.29
C VAL A 332 4.49 11.70 -9.33
N VAL A 333 4.06 11.15 -8.19
CA VAL A 333 3.42 9.83 -8.12
C VAL A 333 2.04 9.96 -7.49
N SER A 334 1.01 9.51 -8.20
CA SER A 334 -0.34 9.43 -7.64
C SER A 334 -0.76 7.99 -7.33
N MET A 335 -1.48 7.79 -6.23
CA MET A 335 -2.05 6.50 -5.87
C MET A 335 -3.52 6.64 -5.54
N ALA A 336 -4.35 5.75 -6.10
CA ALA A 336 -5.79 5.83 -5.93
C ALA A 336 -6.44 4.46 -6.03
N THR A 337 -7.50 4.26 -5.23
CA THR A 337 -8.47 3.19 -5.44
C THR A 337 -9.46 3.59 -6.51
N LEU A 338 -8.98 3.77 -7.74
CA LEU A 338 -9.67 4.61 -8.71
C LEU A 338 -10.74 3.86 -9.49
N THR A 339 -10.47 2.65 -9.96
CA THR A 339 -11.39 1.97 -10.87
C THR A 339 -11.73 0.52 -10.50
N GLY A 340 -12.98 0.15 -10.74
CA GLY A 340 -13.38 -1.25 -10.77
C GLY A 340 -12.73 -2.02 -11.93
N ALA A 341 -12.42 -1.33 -13.03
CA ALA A 341 -11.87 -1.91 -14.26
C ALA A 341 -10.45 -2.47 -14.06
N ALA A 342 -9.57 -1.77 -13.33
CA ALA A 342 -8.23 -2.24 -12.98
C ALA A 342 -8.28 -3.62 -12.30
N ARG A 343 -9.17 -3.78 -11.31
CA ARG A 343 -9.35 -5.04 -10.58
C ARG A 343 -9.86 -6.18 -11.46
N VAL A 344 -10.69 -5.88 -12.46
CA VAL A 344 -11.15 -6.86 -13.43
C VAL A 344 -9.99 -7.30 -14.33
N ALA A 345 -9.11 -6.36 -14.70
CA ALA A 345 -7.97 -6.63 -15.58
C ALA A 345 -6.87 -7.47 -14.91
N VAL A 346 -6.43 -7.09 -13.69
CA VAL A 346 -5.25 -7.70 -13.04
C VAL A 346 -5.55 -8.39 -11.70
N GLY A 347 -6.81 -8.43 -11.27
CA GLY A 347 -7.20 -9.01 -10.00
C GLY A 347 -6.82 -8.14 -8.78
N PRO A 348 -6.95 -8.68 -7.55
CA PRO A 348 -6.77 -7.90 -6.32
C PRO A 348 -5.33 -7.83 -5.80
N ASP A 349 -4.41 -8.67 -6.29
CA ASP A 349 -3.05 -8.83 -5.70
C ASP A 349 -1.97 -8.00 -6.42
N LEU A 350 -2.18 -7.68 -7.70
CA LEU A 350 -1.29 -6.89 -8.56
C LEU A 350 -1.68 -5.41 -8.53
N ALA A 351 -0.70 -4.52 -8.45
CA ALA A 351 -0.90 -3.07 -8.53
C ALA A 351 -0.71 -2.58 -9.98
N PRO A 352 -1.76 -2.29 -10.75
CA PRO A 352 -1.59 -1.69 -12.06
C PRO A 352 -1.09 -0.24 -11.91
N PHE A 353 -0.12 0.13 -12.73
CA PHE A 353 0.44 1.48 -12.74
C PHE A 353 0.73 1.95 -14.16
N TYR A 354 0.88 3.27 -14.30
CA TYR A 354 1.15 3.97 -15.55
C TYR A 354 2.37 4.86 -15.33
N SER A 355 3.18 5.06 -16.37
CA SER A 355 4.35 5.94 -16.33
C SER A 355 4.46 6.74 -17.62
N THR A 356 4.89 7.99 -17.53
CA THR A 356 5.28 8.79 -18.70
C THR A 356 6.68 8.48 -19.20
N ASP A 357 7.49 7.81 -18.38
CA ASP A 357 8.87 7.44 -18.68
C ASP A 357 9.07 5.92 -18.56
N GLU A 358 9.64 5.30 -19.60
CA GLU A 358 9.87 3.84 -19.67
C GLU A 358 11.02 3.38 -18.75
N THR A 359 12.02 4.24 -18.53
CA THR A 359 13.13 3.95 -17.61
C THR A 359 12.60 3.84 -16.19
N ASP A 360 11.71 4.76 -15.82
CA ASP A 360 11.02 4.75 -14.53
C ASP A 360 10.15 3.51 -14.34
N ALA A 361 9.36 3.17 -15.36
CA ALA A 361 8.54 1.96 -15.34
C ALA A 361 9.42 0.71 -15.14
N THR A 362 10.55 0.63 -15.83
CA THR A 362 11.51 -0.47 -15.71
C THR A 362 12.14 -0.54 -14.32
N ALA A 363 12.50 0.59 -13.72
CA ALA A 363 13.02 0.66 -12.36
C ALA A 363 12.00 0.13 -11.34
N VAL A 364 10.73 0.56 -11.44
CA VAL A 364 9.66 0.09 -10.55
C VAL A 364 9.36 -1.40 -10.74
N LYS A 365 9.25 -1.89 -11.98
CA LYS A 365 9.05 -3.32 -12.29
C LYS A 365 10.17 -4.18 -11.69
N SER A 366 11.42 -3.73 -11.82
CA SER A 366 12.59 -4.43 -11.29
C SER A 366 12.61 -4.42 -9.76
N ALA A 367 12.31 -3.30 -9.13
CA ALA A 367 12.24 -3.16 -7.69
C ALA A 367 11.11 -4.02 -7.09
N ALA A 368 9.92 -3.99 -7.70
CA ALA A 368 8.76 -4.79 -7.33
C ALA A 368 9.06 -6.29 -7.22
N ALA A 369 9.79 -6.82 -8.21
CA ALA A 369 10.22 -8.21 -8.22
C ALA A 369 11.17 -8.54 -7.05
N ARG A 370 12.11 -7.63 -6.73
CA ARG A 370 13.07 -7.82 -5.63
C ARG A 370 12.40 -7.78 -4.26
N VAL A 371 11.36 -6.96 -4.06
CA VAL A 371 10.75 -6.76 -2.73
C VAL A 371 9.42 -7.49 -2.56
N ALA A 372 9.02 -8.37 -3.47
CA ALA A 372 7.74 -9.08 -3.41
C ALA A 372 6.52 -8.12 -3.26
N ASP A 373 6.53 -7.01 -4.00
CA ASP A 373 5.43 -6.04 -4.10
C ASP A 373 5.01 -5.89 -5.58
N PRO A 374 4.19 -6.82 -6.11
CA PRO A 374 4.01 -6.98 -7.54
C PRO A 374 3.21 -5.82 -8.15
N VAL A 375 3.75 -5.29 -9.24
CA VAL A 375 3.15 -4.22 -10.04
C VAL A 375 2.93 -4.71 -11.47
N TRP A 376 2.03 -4.04 -12.20
CA TRP A 376 1.82 -4.30 -13.61
C TRP A 376 1.70 -2.99 -14.38
N GLU A 377 2.52 -2.80 -15.41
CA GLU A 377 2.45 -1.60 -16.21
C GLU A 377 1.29 -1.65 -17.19
N MET A 378 0.48 -0.60 -17.18
CA MET A 378 -0.61 -0.32 -18.09
C MET A 378 -0.23 0.88 -18.98
N PRO A 379 -0.65 0.89 -20.25
CA PRO A 379 -0.22 1.93 -21.18
C PRO A 379 -1.02 3.22 -21.03
N PHE A 380 -0.37 4.38 -21.15
CA PHE A 380 -1.03 5.61 -21.56
C PHE A 380 -1.32 5.56 -23.07
N TRP A 381 -2.38 4.85 -23.47
CA TRP A 381 -2.69 4.60 -24.88
C TRP A 381 -3.29 5.85 -25.58
N PRO A 382 -2.54 6.59 -26.41
CA PRO A 382 -2.98 7.91 -26.90
C PRO A 382 -4.27 7.89 -27.76
N PRO A 383 -4.56 6.86 -28.57
CA PRO A 383 -5.83 6.82 -29.31
C PRO A 383 -7.10 6.85 -28.44
N TYR A 384 -6.99 6.60 -27.13
CA TYR A 384 -8.12 6.70 -26.20
C TYR A 384 -8.33 8.11 -25.63
N ASP A 385 -7.48 9.10 -25.95
CA ASP A 385 -7.70 10.49 -25.58
C ASP A 385 -9.04 11.01 -26.13
N ALA A 386 -9.41 10.67 -27.35
CA ALA A 386 -10.69 11.05 -27.95
C ALA A 386 -11.91 10.49 -27.19
N LEU A 387 -11.74 9.45 -26.34
CA LEU A 387 -12.83 8.91 -25.53
C LEU A 387 -13.15 9.82 -24.35
N ILE A 388 -12.19 10.62 -23.85
CA ILE A 388 -12.38 11.48 -22.68
C ILE A 388 -12.69 12.94 -23.05
N GLU A 389 -13.02 13.22 -24.32
CA GLU A 389 -13.26 14.58 -24.84
C GLU A 389 -14.71 14.70 -25.35
N PRO A 390 -15.67 15.18 -24.53
CA PRO A 390 -17.11 15.11 -24.82
C PRO A 390 -17.63 16.21 -25.76
N GLY A 391 -16.78 17.15 -26.19
CA GLY A 391 -17.10 18.23 -27.12
C GLY A 391 -17.87 19.43 -26.52
N ILE A 392 -18.51 19.27 -25.36
CA ILE A 392 -19.15 20.36 -24.61
C ILE A 392 -18.36 20.84 -23.38
N ALA A 393 -17.29 20.11 -23.03
CA ALA A 393 -16.30 20.42 -22.00
C ALA A 393 -14.94 19.89 -22.49
N ASP A 394 -13.85 20.30 -21.82
CA ASP A 394 -12.52 19.83 -22.18
C ASP A 394 -12.36 18.32 -21.89
N LEU A 395 -12.99 17.83 -20.81
CA LEU A 395 -12.87 16.45 -20.36
C LEU A 395 -14.21 15.82 -19.92
N ASP A 396 -14.32 14.51 -20.07
CA ASP A 396 -15.39 13.65 -19.56
C ASP A 396 -14.86 12.83 -18.36
N ASN A 397 -15.51 12.95 -17.21
CA ASN A 397 -15.09 12.20 -16.03
C ASN A 397 -15.43 10.70 -16.09
N ALA A 398 -16.34 10.27 -16.95
CA ALA A 398 -16.80 8.89 -17.05
C ALA A 398 -17.34 8.57 -18.46
N PRO A 399 -16.43 8.43 -19.44
CA PRO A 399 -16.83 8.25 -20.83
C PRO A 399 -17.60 6.95 -21.07
N SER A 400 -18.49 7.00 -22.06
CA SER A 400 -19.35 5.89 -22.44
C SER A 400 -18.56 4.69 -23.02
N GLY A 401 -19.19 3.50 -23.07
CA GLY A 401 -18.63 2.31 -23.72
C GLY A 401 -18.10 1.21 -22.79
N GLY A 402 -17.90 1.49 -21.50
CA GLY A 402 -17.64 0.48 -20.45
C GLY A 402 -16.33 -0.31 -20.57
N MET A 403 -15.51 -0.04 -21.59
CA MET A 403 -14.21 -0.65 -21.82
C MET A 403 -13.08 0.31 -21.45
N ALA A 404 -11.88 -0.24 -21.20
CA ALA A 404 -10.67 0.53 -20.93
C ALA A 404 -10.76 1.53 -19.75
N GLY A 405 -11.69 1.32 -18.80
CA GLY A 405 -11.97 2.28 -17.72
C GLY A 405 -10.77 2.69 -16.88
N SER A 406 -9.81 1.79 -16.67
CA SER A 406 -8.54 2.08 -15.98
C SER A 406 -7.66 3.02 -16.81
N ILE A 407 -7.56 2.79 -18.12
CA ILE A 407 -6.73 3.59 -19.03
C ILE A 407 -7.34 4.98 -19.23
N THR A 408 -8.66 5.08 -19.44
CA THR A 408 -9.33 6.38 -19.61
C THR A 408 -9.26 7.22 -18.32
N ALA A 409 -9.33 6.59 -17.14
CA ALA A 409 -9.10 7.29 -15.87
C ALA A 409 -7.66 7.81 -15.75
N ALA A 410 -6.66 7.00 -16.13
CA ALA A 410 -5.27 7.41 -16.11
C ALA A 410 -4.98 8.55 -17.11
N LEU A 411 -5.53 8.47 -18.33
CA LEU A 411 -5.42 9.54 -19.33
C LEU A 411 -6.08 10.83 -18.84
N PHE A 412 -7.25 10.76 -18.20
CA PHE A 412 -7.88 11.91 -17.56
C PHE A 412 -6.93 12.58 -16.55
N LEU A 413 -6.32 11.81 -15.65
CA LEU A 413 -5.39 12.37 -14.64
C LEU A 413 -4.14 12.99 -15.27
N ARG A 414 -3.63 12.40 -16.36
CA ARG A 414 -2.45 12.90 -17.07
C ARG A 414 -2.65 14.32 -17.62
N ARG A 415 -3.88 14.75 -17.88
CA ARG A 415 -4.19 16.13 -18.32
C ARG A 415 -3.91 17.20 -17.25
N PHE A 416 -3.69 16.79 -16.01
CA PHE A 416 -3.42 17.68 -14.87
C PHE A 416 -1.96 17.69 -14.42
N VAL A 417 -1.08 16.97 -15.15
CA VAL A 417 0.36 16.95 -14.92
C VAL A 417 1.06 17.19 -16.26
N THR A 418 1.23 18.46 -16.64
CA THR A 418 1.75 18.85 -17.96
C THR A 418 3.15 19.42 -17.90
N ASP A 419 3.51 20.04 -16.77
CA ASP A 419 4.74 20.83 -16.64
C ASP A 419 5.84 20.02 -15.93
N THR A 420 5.43 19.10 -15.07
CA THR A 420 6.29 18.08 -14.44
C THR A 420 6.78 17.08 -15.48
N PRO A 421 8.09 16.81 -15.57
CA PRO A 421 8.64 15.93 -16.61
C PRO A 421 8.25 14.46 -16.46
N ARG A 422 8.03 14.01 -15.22
CA ARG A 422 7.87 12.59 -14.88
C ARG A 422 6.65 12.38 -14.00
N TYR A 423 5.71 11.57 -14.48
CA TYR A 423 4.46 11.26 -13.78
C TYR A 423 4.20 9.75 -13.78
N MET A 424 3.87 9.23 -12.60
CA MET A 424 3.35 7.88 -12.43
C MET A 424 1.99 7.87 -11.74
N HIS A 425 1.12 6.97 -12.16
CA HIS A 425 -0.19 6.75 -11.54
C HIS A 425 -0.37 5.28 -11.17
N PHE A 426 -0.76 4.98 -9.93
CA PHE A 426 -1.14 3.64 -9.49
C PHE A 426 -2.65 3.55 -9.21
N ASP A 427 -3.33 2.62 -9.87
CA ASP A 427 -4.73 2.30 -9.64
C ASP A 427 -4.85 1.05 -8.75
N ILE A 428 -4.65 1.25 -7.45
CA ILE A 428 -4.52 0.18 -6.46
C ILE A 428 -5.89 -0.34 -5.98
N TYR A 429 -5.97 -1.59 -5.55
CA TYR A 429 -7.19 -2.10 -4.91
C TYR A 429 -7.27 -1.72 -3.43
N GLY A 430 -6.12 -1.70 -2.74
CA GLY A 430 -6.00 -1.33 -1.32
C GLY A 430 -6.62 -2.34 -0.36
N TRP A 431 -6.94 -3.56 -0.79
CA TRP A 431 -7.65 -4.54 0.03
C TRP A 431 -7.27 -6.00 -0.25
N GLN A 432 -7.01 -6.74 0.82
CA GLN A 432 -6.81 -8.18 0.80
C GLN A 432 -8.17 -8.88 1.04
N PRO A 433 -8.73 -9.63 0.06
CA PRO A 433 -10.08 -10.18 0.17
C PRO A 433 -10.22 -11.37 1.12
N LYS A 434 -9.13 -12.12 1.33
CA LYS A 434 -9.07 -13.34 2.13
C LYS A 434 -7.76 -13.39 2.90
N ASP A 435 -7.75 -14.03 4.07
CA ASP A 435 -6.53 -14.21 4.83
C ASP A 435 -5.46 -14.94 4.02
N ALA A 436 -4.25 -14.42 4.07
CA ALA A 436 -3.06 -15.01 3.48
C ALA A 436 -1.85 -14.77 4.40
N PRO A 437 -0.75 -15.54 4.26
CA PRO A 437 0.48 -15.32 5.01
C PRO A 437 0.94 -13.86 4.93
N ALA A 438 1.23 -13.25 6.09
CA ALA A 438 1.61 -11.83 6.24
C ALA A 438 0.58 -10.78 5.75
N ARG A 439 -0.58 -11.21 5.26
CA ARG A 439 -1.61 -10.41 4.59
C ARG A 439 -2.99 -10.83 5.09
N PRO A 440 -3.39 -10.40 6.30
CA PRO A 440 -4.74 -10.67 6.79
C PRO A 440 -5.78 -9.96 5.93
N LYS A 441 -7.01 -10.48 5.91
CA LYS A 441 -8.14 -9.86 5.24
C LYS A 441 -8.35 -8.44 5.78
N GLY A 442 -8.45 -7.46 4.88
CA GLY A 442 -8.57 -6.05 5.27
C GLY A 442 -7.76 -5.14 4.35
N GLY A 443 -7.47 -3.94 4.84
CA GLY A 443 -6.57 -3.00 4.16
C GLY A 443 -5.19 -3.61 3.90
N VAL A 444 -4.56 -3.21 2.79
CA VAL A 444 -3.20 -3.61 2.41
C VAL A 444 -2.58 -2.53 1.53
N GLY A 445 -1.27 -2.27 1.69
CA GLY A 445 -0.52 -1.42 0.76
C GLY A 445 -0.18 -2.16 -0.53
N GLN A 446 -0.14 -1.44 -1.65
CA GLN A 446 0.21 -1.99 -2.96
C GLN A 446 1.11 -1.01 -3.71
N GLY A 447 2.28 -1.48 -4.16
CA GLY A 447 3.23 -0.68 -4.94
C GLY A 447 4.10 0.29 -4.11
N ALA A 448 3.75 0.61 -2.86
CA ALA A 448 4.55 1.49 -2.01
C ALA A 448 5.96 0.97 -1.75
N ARG A 449 6.12 -0.35 -1.51
CA ARG A 449 7.45 -0.94 -1.26
C ARG A 449 8.24 -1.04 -2.55
N ALA A 450 7.56 -1.32 -3.68
CA ALA A 450 8.19 -1.27 -5.00
C ALA A 450 8.75 0.13 -5.30
N LEU A 451 7.96 1.18 -5.08
CA LEU A 451 8.41 2.57 -5.25
C LEU A 451 9.57 2.90 -4.32
N LEU A 452 9.46 2.59 -3.02
CA LEU A 452 10.53 2.84 -2.06
C LEU A 452 11.86 2.22 -2.51
N ALA A 453 11.81 0.98 -3.01
CA ALA A 453 12.99 0.27 -3.48
C ALA A 453 13.50 0.74 -4.85
N ALA A 454 12.68 1.45 -5.63
CA ALA A 454 13.05 2.08 -6.89
C ALA A 454 13.55 3.52 -6.72
N LEU A 455 13.24 4.20 -5.60
CA LEU A 455 13.59 5.62 -5.39
C LEU A 455 15.06 5.97 -5.67
N PRO A 456 16.08 5.16 -5.32
CA PRO A 456 17.47 5.47 -5.67
C PRO A 456 17.74 5.53 -7.17
N ASP A 457 17.03 4.73 -7.96
CA ASP A 457 17.13 4.70 -9.42
C ASP A 457 16.27 5.81 -10.05
N LEU A 458 15.12 6.13 -9.43
CA LEU A 458 14.20 7.16 -9.91
C LEU A 458 14.74 8.57 -9.62
N LEU A 459 15.25 8.81 -8.43
CA LEU A 459 15.65 10.11 -7.93
C LEU A 459 17.07 10.00 -7.34
N PRO A 460 18.10 9.86 -8.19
CA PRO A 460 19.48 9.79 -7.72
C PRO A 460 19.83 11.11 -7.01
N SER A 461 20.41 11.00 -5.80
CA SER A 461 20.80 12.14 -4.96
C SER A 461 22.02 12.88 -5.47
#